data_AF-A0A497P1H0-F1
#
_entry.id   AF-A0A497P1H0-F1
#
_cell.length_a   1.000
_cell.length_b   1.000
_cell.length_c   1.000
_cell.angle_alpha   90.00
_cell.angle_beta   90.00
_cell.angle_gamma   90.00
#
_symmetry.space_group_name_H-M   'P 1'
#
loop_
_entity.id
_entity.type
_entity.pdbx_description
1 polymer ?
#
loop_
_entity_poly.entity_id
_entity_poly.type
_entity_poly.pdbx_seq_one_letter_code
_entity_poly.pdbx_strand_id
1 'polypeptide(L)'
;MYEIKVVKPQIWNFEVVKGDRAWEEVAYSARVSGVPDCIPAEEVFKVMVRNDYGSVLEHIIIKFDVKMSKGNAPELLEHRIASHTGYSTRYIRVYEGIDREKPAYEVILPPHAMRDSEIRRAFLDMISENLELYEKMLASGLPKESARYILPFCMAVGIYHFTINLRSLLNM
;
A
#
# COMPACT_ATOMS: atom_id res chain seq x y z
N MET A 1 23.75 13.30 8.67
CA MET A 1 22.39 12.75 8.66
C MET A 1 21.76 13.02 7.30
N TYR A 2 21.04 12.06 6.72
CA TYR A 2 20.33 12.26 5.45
C TYR A 2 19.14 13.22 5.62
N GLU A 3 18.72 13.87 4.54
CA GLU A 3 17.57 14.78 4.51
C GLU A 3 16.27 14.08 4.93
N ILE A 4 15.38 14.79 5.62
CA ILE A 4 14.02 14.35 5.94
C ILE A 4 13.04 15.02 4.97
N LYS A 5 12.33 14.20 4.19
CA LYS A 5 11.33 14.65 3.22
C LYS A 5 9.93 14.30 3.67
N VAL A 6 9.05 15.30 3.67
CA VAL A 6 7.62 15.06 3.85
C VAL A 6 7.03 14.69 2.50
N VAL A 7 6.49 13.47 2.39
CA VAL A 7 5.87 12.94 1.17
C VAL A 7 4.40 12.64 1.39
N LYS A 8 3.68 12.36 0.31
CA LYS A 8 2.28 11.89 0.36
C LYS A 8 2.25 10.36 0.19
N PRO A 9 1.17 9.68 0.64
CA PRO A 9 0.90 8.31 0.23
C PRO A 9 0.86 8.22 -1.29
N GLN A 10 1.31 7.10 -1.83
CA GLN A 10 1.41 6.87 -3.28
C GLN A 10 0.96 5.46 -3.62
N ILE A 11 0.34 5.31 -4.79
CA ILE A 11 0.04 4.05 -5.44
C ILE A 11 0.66 4.12 -6.83
N TRP A 12 1.36 3.07 -7.26
CA TRP A 12 1.97 2.97 -8.59
C TRP A 12 1.92 1.52 -9.09
N ASN A 13 2.39 1.29 -10.32
CA ASN A 13 2.34 -0.02 -10.99
C ASN A 13 0.94 -0.67 -10.95
N PHE A 14 -0.10 0.16 -11.05
CA PHE A 14 -1.48 -0.33 -11.06
C PHE A 14 -1.72 -1.14 -12.34
N GLU A 15 -2.13 -2.38 -12.16
CA GLU A 15 -2.36 -3.35 -13.22
C GLU A 15 -3.68 -4.08 -12.94
N VAL A 16 -4.56 -4.11 -13.92
CA VAL A 16 -5.64 -5.12 -13.98
C VAL A 16 -5.12 -6.25 -14.85
N VAL A 17 -5.02 -7.46 -14.30
CA VAL A 17 -4.57 -8.64 -15.05
C VAL A 17 -5.55 -8.89 -16.20
N LYS A 18 -5.02 -9.02 -17.44
CA LYS A 18 -5.77 -9.02 -18.73
C LYS A 18 -6.27 -7.64 -19.22
N GLY A 19 -5.91 -6.56 -18.54
CA GLY A 19 -6.18 -5.19 -18.96
C GLY A 19 -7.67 -4.90 -19.18
N ASP A 20 -7.98 -4.14 -20.23
CA ASP A 20 -9.34 -3.67 -20.55
C ASP A 20 -10.34 -4.79 -20.82
N ARG A 21 -9.88 -6.03 -21.01
CA ARG A 21 -10.73 -7.22 -21.25
C ARG A 21 -10.95 -8.07 -20.01
N ALA A 22 -10.38 -7.71 -18.85
CA ALA A 22 -10.52 -8.50 -17.63
C ALA A 22 -11.99 -8.70 -17.21
N TRP A 23 -12.86 -7.74 -17.50
CA TRP A 23 -14.30 -7.84 -17.21
C TRP A 23 -14.99 -8.98 -17.96
N GLU A 24 -14.44 -9.45 -19.08
CA GLU A 24 -14.99 -10.58 -19.83
C GLU A 24 -14.92 -11.90 -19.03
N GLU A 25 -13.99 -12.02 -18.09
CA GLU A 25 -13.90 -13.18 -17.18
C GLU A 25 -15.16 -13.33 -16.33
N VAL A 26 -15.80 -12.23 -15.96
CA VAL A 26 -17.04 -12.21 -15.18
C VAL A 26 -18.18 -12.78 -16.02
N ALA A 27 -18.31 -12.33 -17.26
CA ALA A 27 -19.34 -12.82 -18.17
C ALA A 27 -19.10 -14.29 -18.53
N TYR A 28 -17.86 -14.68 -18.75
CA TYR A 28 -17.47 -16.08 -18.97
C TYR A 28 -17.83 -16.96 -17.77
N SER A 29 -17.43 -16.56 -16.56
CA SER A 29 -17.72 -17.31 -15.33
C SER A 29 -19.23 -17.46 -15.09
N ALA A 30 -20.00 -16.40 -15.36
CA ALA A 30 -21.47 -16.44 -15.29
C ALA A 30 -22.08 -17.38 -16.36
N ARG A 31 -21.48 -17.50 -17.55
CA ARG A 31 -21.95 -18.45 -18.59
C ARG A 31 -21.66 -19.90 -18.19
N VAL A 32 -20.53 -20.16 -17.53
CA VAL A 32 -20.23 -21.49 -16.96
C VAL A 32 -21.30 -21.92 -15.96
N SER A 33 -21.93 -20.98 -15.24
CA SER A 33 -23.05 -21.25 -14.32
C SER A 33 -24.44 -21.25 -14.98
N GLY A 34 -24.53 -21.05 -16.29
CA GLY A 34 -25.77 -21.22 -17.06
C GLY A 34 -26.41 -19.94 -17.61
N VAL A 35 -25.74 -18.78 -17.53
CA VAL A 35 -26.22 -17.57 -18.22
C VAL A 35 -26.23 -17.79 -19.74
N PRO A 36 -27.35 -17.56 -20.45
CA PRO A 36 -27.42 -17.78 -21.90
C PRO A 36 -26.48 -16.88 -22.72
N ASP A 37 -25.91 -17.42 -23.79
CA ASP A 37 -25.01 -16.70 -24.70
C ASP A 37 -25.69 -15.57 -25.49
N CYS A 38 -27.02 -15.59 -25.59
CA CYS A 38 -27.78 -14.53 -26.25
C CYS A 38 -27.77 -13.20 -25.48
N ILE A 39 -27.43 -13.22 -24.20
CA ILE A 39 -27.32 -12.00 -23.38
C ILE A 39 -25.95 -11.35 -23.64
N PRO A 40 -25.89 -10.07 -24.03
CA PRO A 40 -24.63 -9.35 -24.23
C PRO A 40 -23.75 -9.40 -22.98
N ALA A 41 -22.45 -9.68 -23.15
CA ALA A 41 -21.52 -9.86 -22.04
C ALA A 41 -21.47 -8.65 -21.08
N GLU A 42 -21.56 -7.43 -21.62
CA GLU A 42 -21.62 -6.20 -20.82
C GLU A 42 -22.86 -6.14 -19.93
N GLU A 43 -24.00 -6.61 -20.43
CA GLU A 43 -25.24 -6.67 -19.66
C GLU A 43 -25.12 -7.71 -18.55
N VAL A 44 -24.54 -8.88 -18.86
CA VAL A 44 -24.21 -9.90 -17.84
C VAL A 44 -23.35 -9.28 -16.75
N PHE A 45 -22.24 -8.62 -17.07
CA PHE A 45 -21.37 -7.97 -16.09
C PHE A 45 -22.16 -6.99 -15.19
N LYS A 46 -22.96 -6.11 -15.80
CA LYS A 46 -23.79 -5.13 -15.05
C LYS A 46 -24.78 -5.83 -14.12
N VAL A 47 -25.42 -6.91 -14.55
CA VAL A 47 -26.35 -7.71 -13.74
C VAL A 47 -25.63 -8.37 -12.58
N MET A 48 -24.44 -8.94 -12.79
CA MET A 48 -23.65 -9.58 -11.74
C MET A 48 -23.27 -8.58 -10.64
N VAL A 49 -22.81 -7.38 -11.02
CA VAL A 49 -22.47 -6.32 -10.07
C VAL A 49 -23.71 -5.79 -9.35
N ARG A 50 -24.82 -5.53 -10.06
CA ARG A 50 -26.04 -4.95 -9.48
C ARG A 50 -26.75 -5.85 -8.48
N ASN A 51 -26.72 -7.17 -8.71
CA ASN A 51 -27.40 -8.15 -7.86
C ASN A 51 -26.48 -8.77 -6.79
N ASP A 52 -25.29 -8.22 -6.60
CA ASP A 52 -24.29 -8.72 -5.64
C ASP A 52 -23.95 -10.22 -5.84
N TYR A 53 -23.87 -10.65 -7.11
CA TYR A 53 -23.33 -11.96 -7.46
C TYR A 53 -21.81 -11.89 -7.47
N GLY A 54 -21.21 -11.54 -6.32
CA GLY A 54 -19.82 -11.09 -6.23
C GLY A 54 -18.75 -12.15 -6.50
N SER A 55 -19.08 -13.45 -6.46
CA SER A 55 -18.08 -14.52 -6.68
C SER A 55 -17.44 -14.45 -8.07
N VAL A 56 -18.20 -14.07 -9.10
CA VAL A 56 -17.65 -13.93 -10.46
C VAL A 56 -16.65 -12.77 -10.57
N LEU A 57 -16.70 -11.78 -9.67
CA LEU A 57 -15.74 -10.66 -9.63
C LEU A 57 -14.38 -11.08 -9.08
N GLU A 58 -14.28 -12.23 -8.40
CA GLU A 58 -13.01 -12.74 -7.87
C GLU A 58 -12.01 -13.13 -8.98
N HIS A 59 -12.50 -13.34 -10.21
CA HIS A 59 -11.66 -13.64 -11.37
C HIS A 59 -10.94 -12.41 -11.94
N ILE A 60 -11.35 -11.19 -11.57
CA ILE A 60 -10.63 -9.97 -11.92
C ILE A 60 -9.56 -9.74 -10.86
N ILE A 61 -8.28 -9.89 -11.25
CA ILE A 61 -7.13 -9.72 -10.37
C ILE A 61 -6.49 -8.35 -10.64
N ILE A 62 -6.21 -7.64 -9.56
CA ILE A 62 -5.63 -6.29 -9.57
C ILE A 62 -4.34 -6.34 -8.76
N LYS A 63 -3.29 -5.73 -9.31
CA LYS A 63 -1.99 -5.56 -8.67
C LYS A 63 -1.63 -4.10 -8.61
N PHE A 64 -0.98 -3.70 -7.53
CA PHE A 64 -0.44 -2.36 -7.39
C PHE A 64 0.63 -2.35 -6.32
N ASP A 65 1.54 -1.41 -6.42
CA ASP A 65 2.42 -1.06 -5.32
C ASP A 65 1.84 0.13 -4.57
N VAL A 66 1.98 0.12 -3.25
CA VAL A 66 1.50 1.20 -2.39
C VAL A 66 2.57 1.59 -1.38
N LYS A 67 2.63 2.89 -1.08
CA LYS A 67 3.47 3.48 -0.04
C LYS A 67 2.62 4.33 0.88
N MET A 68 2.74 4.06 2.16
CA MET A 68 2.08 4.78 3.24
C MET A 68 2.96 4.86 4.48
N SER A 69 2.47 5.55 5.52
CA SER A 69 3.15 5.58 6.80
C SER A 69 3.17 4.17 7.41
N LYS A 70 4.19 3.89 8.23
CA LYS A 70 4.25 2.61 8.95
C LYS A 70 3.08 2.45 9.93
N GLY A 71 2.55 3.56 10.45
CA GLY A 71 1.37 3.57 11.32
C GLY A 71 0.06 3.25 10.60
N ASN A 72 -0.09 3.63 9.33
CA ASN A 72 -1.28 3.32 8.53
C ASN A 72 -1.22 1.91 7.92
N ALA A 73 -0.03 1.35 7.77
CA ALA A 73 0.15 0.04 7.16
C ALA A 73 -0.70 -1.07 7.81
N PRO A 74 -0.77 -1.22 9.15
CA PRO A 74 -1.66 -2.21 9.77
C PRO A 74 -3.12 -2.12 9.32
N GLU A 75 -3.66 -0.90 9.14
CA GLU A 75 -5.05 -0.70 8.69
C GLU A 75 -5.30 -1.32 7.30
N LEU A 76 -4.36 -1.11 6.37
CA LEU A 76 -4.41 -1.76 5.05
C LEU A 76 -4.30 -3.31 5.17
N LEU A 77 -3.49 -3.80 6.10
CA LEU A 77 -3.21 -5.24 6.22
C LEU A 77 -4.33 -6.02 6.93
N GLU A 78 -5.34 -5.35 7.51
CA GLU A 78 -6.55 -5.99 8.02
C GLU A 78 -7.42 -6.59 6.88
N HIS A 79 -7.19 -6.17 5.63
CA HIS A 79 -7.84 -6.74 4.45
C HIS A 79 -7.22 -8.10 4.07
N ARG A 80 -7.66 -9.15 4.77
CA ARG A 80 -7.11 -10.51 4.70
C ARG A 80 -7.30 -11.23 3.36
N ILE A 81 -8.25 -10.82 2.53
CA ILE A 81 -8.53 -11.45 1.22
C ILE A 81 -7.69 -10.74 0.14
N ALA A 82 -6.37 -10.78 0.34
CA ALA A 82 -5.37 -10.22 -0.56
C ALA A 82 -4.03 -10.91 -0.28
N SER A 83 -3.10 -10.76 -1.21
CA SER A 83 -1.70 -11.16 -1.05
C SER A 83 -0.82 -9.94 -1.09
N HIS A 84 0.19 -9.87 -0.23
CA HIS A 84 1.11 -8.75 -0.20
C HIS A 84 2.56 -9.18 0.08
N THR A 85 3.51 -8.40 -0.44
CA THR A 85 4.92 -8.47 -0.04
C THR A 85 5.34 -7.11 0.47
N GLY A 86 5.82 -7.04 1.71
CA GLY A 86 6.16 -5.79 2.36
C GLY A 86 7.66 -5.47 2.35
N TYR A 87 7.98 -4.19 2.22
CA TYR A 87 9.29 -3.64 2.50
C TYR A 87 9.70 -3.95 3.95
N SER A 88 10.90 -4.50 4.12
CA SER A 88 11.39 -4.95 5.43
C SER A 88 12.47 -4.04 5.98
N THR A 89 12.12 -3.32 7.06
CA THR A 89 13.07 -2.54 7.87
C THR A 89 14.08 -3.41 8.63
N ARG A 90 13.97 -4.75 8.58
CA ARG A 90 14.99 -5.66 9.11
C ARG A 90 16.21 -5.75 8.21
N TYR A 91 16.01 -5.60 6.90
CA TYR A 91 17.05 -5.83 5.90
C TYR A 91 17.51 -4.53 5.25
N ILE A 92 16.60 -3.57 5.03
CA ILE A 92 16.88 -2.35 4.29
C ILE A 92 17.01 -1.16 5.25
N ARG A 93 18.01 -0.30 5.06
CA ARG A 93 18.09 0.94 5.85
C ARG A 93 17.00 1.89 5.36
N VAL A 94 16.24 2.48 6.28
CA VAL A 94 15.03 3.25 5.93
C VAL A 94 15.27 4.46 5.04
N TYR A 95 16.48 5.02 5.01
CA TYR A 95 16.81 6.13 4.12
C TYR A 95 17.16 5.67 2.69
N GLU A 96 17.49 4.39 2.46
CA GLU A 96 17.83 3.86 1.13
C GLU A 96 16.59 3.78 0.25
N GLY A 97 15.49 3.23 0.79
CA GLY A 97 14.26 2.95 0.04
C GLY A 97 14.46 1.97 -1.12
N ILE A 98 13.36 1.60 -1.78
CA ILE A 98 13.36 0.80 -3.02
C ILE A 98 12.78 1.57 -4.21
N ASP A 99 12.33 2.78 -3.93
CA ASP A 99 11.41 3.59 -4.73
C ASP A 99 12.00 4.99 -5.01
N ARG A 100 13.29 5.20 -4.73
CA ARG A 100 13.96 6.49 -4.83
C ARG A 100 15.34 6.38 -5.46
N GLU A 101 15.71 7.42 -6.20
CA GLU A 101 17.03 7.54 -6.83
C GLU A 101 18.12 8.02 -5.85
N LYS A 102 17.73 8.82 -4.85
CA LYS A 102 18.65 9.43 -3.87
C LYS A 102 18.25 9.04 -2.45
N PRO A 103 19.21 8.66 -1.59
CA PRO A 103 18.90 8.30 -0.22
C PRO A 103 18.40 9.50 0.58
N ALA A 104 17.27 9.33 1.26
CA ALA A 104 16.62 10.33 2.10
C ALA A 104 15.69 9.62 3.09
N TYR A 105 15.47 10.18 4.27
CA TYR A 105 14.37 9.75 5.12
C TYR A 105 13.08 10.34 4.59
N GLU A 106 12.02 9.53 4.55
CA GLU A 106 10.71 10.03 4.15
C GLU A 106 9.70 9.76 5.25
N VAL A 107 8.85 10.76 5.45
CA VAL A 107 7.75 10.70 6.42
C VAL A 107 6.46 11.13 5.75
N ILE A 108 5.37 10.51 6.18
CA ILE A 108 4.00 10.90 5.83
C ILE A 108 3.36 11.42 7.12
N LEU A 109 3.06 12.71 7.12
CA LEU A 109 2.47 13.40 8.27
C LEU A 109 0.97 13.62 8.06
N PRO A 110 0.14 13.53 9.12
CA PRO A 110 -1.29 13.80 9.01
C PRO A 110 -1.57 15.22 8.51
N PRO A 111 -2.52 15.42 7.57
CA PRO A 111 -2.85 16.75 7.05
C PRO A 111 -3.22 17.76 8.13
N HIS A 112 -3.84 17.32 9.23
CA HIS A 112 -4.20 18.18 10.36
C HIS A 112 -2.97 18.73 11.09
N ALA A 113 -1.92 17.93 11.27
CA ALA A 113 -0.65 18.36 11.89
C ALA A 113 0.15 19.31 10.99
N MET A 114 -0.11 19.29 9.67
CA MET A 114 0.60 20.13 8.70
C MET A 114 0.05 21.56 8.58
N ARG A 115 -1.12 21.84 9.15
CA ARG A 115 -1.77 23.17 9.09
C ARG A 115 -1.15 24.17 10.05
N ASP A 116 -0.73 23.70 11.21
CA ASP A 116 -0.08 24.50 12.25
C ASP A 116 1.44 24.39 12.09
N SER A 117 2.10 25.53 11.88
CA SER A 117 3.54 25.59 11.66
C SER A 117 4.37 25.20 12.89
N GLU A 118 3.88 25.50 14.10
CA GLU A 118 4.58 25.16 15.34
C GLU A 118 4.48 23.66 15.63
N ILE A 119 3.28 23.09 15.48
CA ILE A 119 3.08 21.64 15.62
C ILE A 119 3.91 20.90 14.57
N ARG A 120 3.86 21.34 13.30
CA ARG A 120 4.66 20.74 12.23
C ARG A 120 6.14 20.75 12.54
N ARG A 121 6.66 21.88 13.05
CA ARG A 121 8.07 22.00 13.44
C ARG A 121 8.42 21.04 14.57
N ALA A 122 7.62 21.02 15.64
CA ALA A 122 7.83 20.11 16.77
C ALA A 122 7.84 18.63 16.33
N PHE A 123 6.98 18.24 15.38
CA PHE A 123 7.00 16.91 14.78
C PHE A 123 8.32 16.61 14.06
N LEU A 124 8.77 17.52 13.19
CA LEU A 124 9.98 17.32 12.40
C LEU A 124 11.24 17.29 13.27
N ASP A 125 11.31 18.14 14.29
CA ASP A 125 12.42 18.18 15.25
C ASP A 125 12.52 16.83 15.99
N MET A 126 11.40 16.33 16.52
CA MET A 126 11.35 15.03 17.20
C MET A 126 11.68 13.86 16.26
N ILE A 127 11.22 13.89 15.00
CA ILE A 127 11.58 12.88 14.00
C ILE A 127 13.09 12.90 13.77
N SER A 128 13.69 14.08 13.65
CA SER A 128 15.15 14.22 13.48
C SER A 128 15.89 13.58 14.65
N GLU A 129 15.55 13.92 15.88
CA GLU A 129 16.18 13.35 17.08
C GLU A 129 16.10 11.82 17.12
N ASN A 130 14.93 11.25 16.80
CA ASN A 130 14.73 9.79 16.74
C ASN A 130 15.60 9.12 15.67
N LEU A 131 15.68 9.71 14.49
CA LEU A 131 16.50 9.18 13.39
C LEU A 131 18.00 9.28 13.70
N GLU A 132 18.43 10.31 14.42
CA GLU A 132 19.79 10.47 14.91
C GLU A 132 20.15 9.37 15.90
N LEU A 133 19.25 9.08 16.84
CA LEU A 133 19.40 8.00 17.78
C LEU A 133 19.43 6.63 17.08
N TYR A 134 18.56 6.42 16.08
CA TYR A 134 18.52 5.21 15.27
C TYR A 134 19.87 4.95 14.57
N GLU A 135 20.45 5.94 13.92
CA GLU A 135 21.76 5.78 13.27
C GLU A 135 22.88 5.57 14.29
N LYS A 136 22.84 6.21 15.47
CA LYS A 136 23.80 5.96 16.57
C LYS A 136 23.72 4.51 17.05
N MET A 137 22.52 3.96 17.23
CA MET A 137 22.32 2.55 17.61
C MET A 137 22.85 1.59 16.56
N LEU A 138 22.63 1.87 15.27
CA LEU A 138 23.20 1.06 14.19
C LEU A 138 24.72 1.13 14.19
N ALA A 139 25.30 2.33 14.37
CA ALA A 139 26.75 2.52 14.42
C ALA A 139 27.41 1.82 15.61
N SER A 140 26.68 1.63 16.72
CA SER A 140 27.14 0.85 17.87
C SER A 140 26.99 -0.67 17.69
N GLY A 141 26.57 -1.14 16.52
CA GLY A 141 26.41 -2.55 16.20
C GLY A 141 25.06 -3.17 16.57
N LEU A 142 24.06 -2.38 16.98
CA LEU A 142 22.72 -2.90 17.24
C LEU A 142 22.09 -3.38 15.92
N PRO A 143 21.53 -4.60 15.84
CA PRO A 143 20.88 -5.08 14.63
C PRO A 143 19.70 -4.20 14.21
N LYS A 144 19.49 -4.06 12.89
CA LYS A 144 18.38 -3.27 12.32
C LYS A 144 17.02 -3.67 12.86
N GLU A 145 16.79 -4.97 13.08
CA GLU A 145 15.51 -5.48 13.58
C GLU A 145 15.19 -5.07 15.03
N SER A 146 16.20 -4.72 15.81
CA SER A 146 16.07 -4.16 17.16
C SER A 146 16.07 -2.63 17.14
N ALA A 147 16.99 -2.02 16.40
CA ALA A 147 17.08 -0.56 16.29
C ALA A 147 15.80 0.06 15.72
N ARG A 148 15.11 -0.61 14.81
CA ARG A 148 13.88 -0.10 14.18
C ARG A 148 12.73 0.19 15.15
N TYR A 149 12.77 -0.30 16.39
CA TYR A 149 11.69 -0.10 17.36
C TYR A 149 11.52 1.37 17.78
N ILE A 150 12.56 2.20 17.60
CA ILE A 150 12.47 3.64 17.85
C ILE A 150 12.05 4.45 16.61
N LEU A 151 11.87 3.80 15.45
CA LEU A 151 11.44 4.52 14.25
C LEU A 151 10.00 5.02 14.42
N PRO A 152 9.72 6.29 14.10
CA PRO A 152 8.39 6.85 14.29
C PRO A 152 7.37 6.24 13.32
N PHE A 153 6.10 6.18 13.73
CA PHE A 153 5.02 5.61 12.90
C PHE A 153 4.79 6.38 11.59
N CYS A 154 5.16 7.67 11.55
CA CYS A 154 5.06 8.48 10.35
C CYS A 154 6.08 8.11 9.26
N MET A 155 7.06 7.23 9.53
CA MET A 155 8.02 6.80 8.50
C MET A 155 7.29 6.23 7.28
N ALA A 156 7.62 6.72 6.09
CA ALA A 156 7.03 6.32 4.81
C ALA A 156 7.61 4.99 4.30
N VAL A 157 7.64 3.99 5.18
CA VAL A 157 8.21 2.65 4.95
C VAL A 157 7.16 1.55 4.96
N GLY A 158 5.87 1.93 5.00
CA GLY A 158 4.76 1.03 4.72
C GLY A 158 4.63 0.86 3.21
N ILE A 159 5.60 0.18 2.60
CA ILE A 159 5.65 -0.09 1.15
C ILE A 159 5.27 -1.54 0.92
N TYR A 160 4.28 -1.79 0.05
CA TYR A 160 3.77 -3.12 -0.23
C TYR A 160 3.51 -3.31 -1.71
N HIS A 161 3.96 -4.44 -2.25
CA HIS A 161 3.44 -4.98 -3.50
C HIS A 161 2.17 -5.77 -3.18
N PHE A 162 1.03 -5.36 -3.71
CA PHE A 162 -0.28 -5.92 -3.41
C PHE A 162 -0.86 -6.66 -4.62
N THR A 163 -1.57 -7.75 -4.35
CA THR A 163 -2.41 -8.48 -5.30
C THR A 163 -3.76 -8.76 -4.64
N ILE A 164 -4.84 -8.29 -5.24
CA ILE A 164 -6.20 -8.38 -4.70
C ILE A 164 -7.19 -8.64 -5.83
N ASN A 165 -8.26 -9.40 -5.59
CA ASN A 165 -9.33 -9.54 -6.57
C ASN A 165 -10.35 -8.39 -6.47
N LEU A 166 -11.13 -8.16 -7.53
CA LEU A 166 -12.07 -7.03 -7.56
C LEU A 166 -13.12 -7.11 -6.44
N ARG A 167 -13.64 -8.30 -6.11
CA ARG A 167 -14.61 -8.45 -5.01
C ARG A 167 -14.05 -7.94 -3.69
N SER A 168 -12.83 -8.35 -3.36
CA SER A 168 -12.14 -7.96 -2.14
C SER A 168 -11.76 -6.47 -2.16
N LEU A 169 -11.35 -5.95 -3.32
CA LEU A 169 -11.06 -4.51 -3.49
C LEU A 169 -12.31 -3.64 -3.27
N LEU A 170 -13.49 -4.08 -3.72
CA LEU A 170 -14.74 -3.36 -3.47
C LEU A 170 -15.18 -3.39 -1.99
N ASN A 171 -14.68 -4.36 -1.22
CA ASN A 171 -14.89 -4.46 0.21
C ASN A 171 -13.85 -3.65 1.02
N MET A 172 -12.81 -3.10 0.39
CA MET A 172 -11.83 -2.25 1.08
C MET A 172 -12.44 -0.92 1.50
#